data_AF-A0A7S2JPC7-F1
#
_entry.id   AF-A0A7S2JPC7-F1
#
_cell.length_a   1.000
_cell.length_b   1.000
_cell.length_c   1.000
_cell.angle_alpha   90.00
_cell.angle_beta   90.00
_cell.angle_gamma   90.00
#
_symmetry.space_group_name_H-M   'P 1'
#
loop_
_entity.id
_entity.type
_entity.pdbx_description
1 polymer ?
#
loop_
_entity_poly.entity_id
_entity_poly.type
_entity_poly.pdbx_seq_one_letter_code
_entity_poly.pdbx_strand_id
1 'polypeptide(L)'
;ASVVFGLLFLLLFPIVLYVGLPQTNRTPDTLPLVMAFITAGLLITGMQHIGIFSDSSVLFVASIAPILQLFGFLNFDLDIIQLGCVASAPPSIRYVARLAGCLVVLVFLYAIHVVWAVLGGKGIRGATVSLISAAGSMVFLLVTPLVVASILPLQCVDHPNGKRTVLQYPSILCTGEGEHGFMMRFGVVYLTALAIVVASCVCATHRLPREMQRHNAAFARVFAFLFGRVRPEAYRFPVCYLVRNMVLGLAPALPSTVGQGVAVMGI
;
A
#
# COMPACT_ATOMS: atom_id res chain seq x y z
N ALA A 1 -16.75 13.02 10.12
CA ALA A 1 -15.41 12.97 10.73
C ALA A 1 -14.44 12.09 9.92
N SER A 2 -14.78 10.83 9.63
CA SER A 2 -13.89 9.87 8.93
C SER A 2 -13.43 10.33 7.54
N VAL A 3 -14.30 10.96 6.76
CA VAL A 3 -13.94 11.52 5.43
C VAL A 3 -12.89 12.62 5.54
N VAL A 4 -13.09 13.56 6.48
CA VAL A 4 -12.16 14.68 6.71
C VAL A 4 -10.81 14.15 7.19
N PHE A 5 -10.81 13.21 8.14
CA PHE A 5 -9.59 12.56 8.61
C PHE A 5 -8.85 11.85 7.47
N GLY A 6 -9.59 11.15 6.60
CA GLY A 6 -9.00 10.45 5.48
C GLY A 6 -8.39 11.37 4.44
N LEU A 7 -9.08 12.47 4.09
CA LEU A 7 -8.54 13.48 3.18
C LEU A 7 -7.31 14.17 3.79
N LEU A 8 -7.35 14.51 5.08
CA LEU A 8 -6.20 15.08 5.79
C LEU A 8 -5.02 14.12 5.78
N PHE A 9 -5.24 12.83 6.04
CA PHE A 9 -4.20 11.82 5.97
C PHE A 9 -3.61 11.73 4.56
N LEU A 10 -4.45 11.64 3.52
CA LEU A 10 -4.01 11.56 2.12
C LEU A 10 -3.23 12.80 1.66
N LEU A 11 -3.53 13.98 2.18
CA LEU A 11 -2.87 15.24 1.80
C LEU A 11 -1.63 15.53 2.65
N LEU A 12 -1.71 15.37 3.97
CA LEU A 12 -0.61 15.75 4.88
C LEU A 12 0.50 14.69 4.89
N PHE A 13 0.16 13.41 4.80
CA PHE A 13 1.14 12.34 4.92
C PHE A 13 2.21 12.37 3.81
N PRO A 14 1.88 12.59 2.52
CA PRO A 14 2.88 12.78 1.48
C PRO A 14 3.77 14.00 1.66
N ILE A 15 3.21 15.11 2.16
CA ILE A 15 3.98 16.33 2.46
C ILE A 15 5.01 16.03 3.55
N VAL A 16 4.56 15.40 4.64
CA VAL A 16 5.43 15.06 5.77
C VAL A 16 6.53 14.08 5.32
N LEU A 17 6.22 13.06 4.54
CA LEU A 17 7.25 12.16 4.02
C LEU A 17 8.22 12.87 3.07
N TYR A 18 7.72 13.72 2.17
CA TYR A 18 8.57 14.43 1.21
C TYR A 18 9.52 15.44 1.88
N VAL A 19 9.05 16.17 2.89
CA VAL A 19 9.84 17.18 3.61
C VAL A 19 10.72 16.55 4.69
N GLY A 20 10.22 15.54 5.41
CA GLY A 20 10.89 14.90 6.53
C GLY A 20 11.99 13.91 6.14
N LEU A 21 11.76 13.06 5.13
CA LEU A 21 12.74 12.02 4.75
C LEU A 21 14.08 12.58 4.24
N PRO A 22 14.16 13.70 3.51
CA PRO A 22 15.45 14.26 3.10
C PRO A 22 16.26 14.87 4.25
N GLN A 23 15.62 15.19 5.38
CA GLN A 23 16.30 15.78 6.54
C GLN A 23 17.03 14.75 7.39
N THR A 24 16.61 13.48 7.35
CA THR A 24 17.19 12.38 8.17
C THR A 24 18.64 12.04 7.83
N ASN A 25 19.16 12.54 6.71
CA ASN A 25 20.55 12.33 6.29
C ASN A 25 21.53 13.38 6.87
N ARG A 26 21.10 14.29 7.76
CA ARG A 26 21.92 15.48 8.08
C ARG A 26 22.53 15.61 9.47
N THR A 27 22.03 15.02 10.56
CA THR A 27 22.70 15.11 11.88
C THR A 27 22.20 14.04 12.87
N PRO A 28 22.97 13.70 13.92
CA PRO A 28 22.52 12.86 15.04
C PRO A 28 21.18 13.31 15.64
N ASP A 29 20.88 14.61 15.57
CA ASP A 29 19.67 15.23 16.12
C ASP A 29 18.38 14.79 15.40
N THR A 30 18.48 14.20 14.21
CA THR A 30 17.32 13.74 13.43
C THR A 30 16.88 12.31 13.76
N LEU A 31 17.64 11.59 14.60
CA LEU A 31 17.34 10.20 14.98
C LEU A 31 15.95 10.02 15.62
N PRO A 32 15.48 10.87 16.56
CA PRO A 32 14.14 10.74 17.14
C PRO A 32 13.03 10.85 16.08
N LEU A 33 13.22 11.74 15.10
CA LEU A 33 12.28 11.94 14.00
C LEU A 33 12.22 10.69 13.10
N VAL A 34 13.36 10.09 12.78
CA VAL A 34 13.40 8.83 12.00
C VAL A 34 12.66 7.72 12.74
N MET A 35 12.91 7.56 14.04
CA MET A 35 12.25 6.54 14.85
C MET A 35 10.74 6.76 14.94
N ALA A 36 10.30 8.02 15.06
CA ALA A 36 8.88 8.37 15.02
C ALA A 36 8.24 7.95 13.69
N PHE A 37 8.89 8.20 12.55
CA PHE A 37 8.39 7.77 11.24
C PHE A 37 8.35 6.25 11.07
N ILE A 38 9.39 5.54 11.52
CA ILE A 38 9.41 4.07 11.49
C ILE A 38 8.27 3.51 12.34
N THR A 39 8.11 4.03 13.56
CA THR A 39 7.07 3.59 14.49
C THR A 39 5.68 3.86 13.92
N ALA A 40 5.44 5.06 13.38
CA ALA A 40 4.18 5.38 12.72
C ALA A 40 3.90 4.48 11.52
N GLY A 41 4.91 4.20 10.68
CA GLY A 41 4.76 3.29 9.55
C GLY A 41 4.45 1.84 9.97
N LEU A 42 5.08 1.35 11.03
CA LEU A 42 4.80 0.03 11.60
C LEU A 42 3.39 -0.03 12.20
N LEU A 43 2.95 1.02 12.90
CA LEU A 43 1.59 1.12 13.43
C LEU A 43 0.55 1.10 12.31
N ILE A 44 0.74 1.91 11.26
CA ILE A 44 -0.16 1.93 10.10
C ILE A 44 -0.20 0.55 9.44
N THR A 45 0.95 -0.10 9.25
CA THR A 45 0.98 -1.43 8.63
C THR A 45 0.32 -2.49 9.52
N GLY A 46 0.50 -2.41 10.84
CA GLY A 46 -0.21 -3.28 11.79
C GLY A 46 -1.71 -3.07 11.74
N MET A 47 -2.18 -1.82 11.63
CA MET A 47 -3.60 -1.52 11.44
C MET A 47 -4.11 -2.05 10.10
N GLN A 48 -3.34 -1.92 9.01
CA GLN A 48 -3.69 -2.49 7.71
C GLN A 48 -3.85 -4.01 7.81
N HIS A 49 -2.93 -4.71 8.48
CA HIS A 49 -3.00 -6.16 8.71
C HIS A 49 -4.26 -6.55 9.47
N ILE A 50 -4.62 -5.80 10.52
CA ILE A 50 -5.89 -6.00 11.22
C ILE A 50 -7.08 -5.77 10.28
N GLY A 51 -7.01 -4.74 9.44
CA GLY A 51 -8.04 -4.45 8.45
C GLY A 51 -8.21 -5.55 7.39
N ILE A 52 -7.19 -6.36 7.06
CA ILE A 52 -7.34 -7.48 6.11
C ILE A 52 -8.41 -8.47 6.60
N PHE A 53 -8.54 -8.62 7.93
CA PHE A 53 -9.55 -9.51 8.49
C PHE A 53 -10.98 -9.07 8.21
N SER A 54 -11.25 -7.77 7.97
CA SER A 54 -12.59 -7.33 7.56
C SER A 54 -13.03 -7.92 6.23
N ASP A 55 -12.07 -8.27 5.37
CA ASP A 55 -12.31 -8.78 4.03
C ASP A 55 -12.32 -10.32 4.01
N SER A 56 -12.06 -10.97 5.16
CA SER A 56 -12.14 -12.42 5.31
C SER A 56 -13.57 -12.89 5.48
N SER A 57 -13.89 -14.10 5.03
CA SER A 57 -15.23 -14.69 5.18
C SER A 57 -15.54 -15.16 6.62
N VAL A 58 -14.75 -14.73 7.60
CA VAL A 58 -14.90 -15.12 9.00
C VAL A 58 -15.96 -14.24 9.68
N LEU A 59 -16.92 -14.88 10.35
CA LEU A 59 -17.94 -14.17 11.11
C LEU A 59 -17.35 -13.63 12.41
N PHE A 60 -17.09 -12.32 12.47
CA PHE A 60 -16.64 -11.66 13.69
C PHE A 60 -17.82 -11.34 14.62
N VAL A 61 -17.55 -11.38 15.93
CA VAL A 61 -18.50 -10.93 16.95
C VAL A 61 -18.78 -9.44 16.77
N ALA A 62 -20.03 -9.02 16.95
CA ALA A 62 -20.50 -7.64 16.73
C ALA A 62 -19.62 -6.56 17.40
N SER A 63 -19.00 -6.86 18.55
CA SER A 63 -18.14 -5.94 19.28
C SER A 63 -16.83 -5.57 18.56
N ILE A 64 -16.33 -6.44 17.66
CA ILE A 64 -15.04 -6.24 16.96
C ILE A 64 -15.26 -5.53 15.61
N ALA A 65 -16.45 -5.64 15.02
CA ALA A 65 -16.80 -5.02 13.75
C ALA A 65 -16.45 -3.52 13.63
N PRO A 66 -16.75 -2.63 14.60
CA PRO A 66 -16.42 -1.21 14.47
C PRO A 66 -14.90 -0.94 14.47
N ILE A 67 -14.12 -1.77 15.17
CA ILE A 67 -12.65 -1.66 15.20
C ILE A 67 -12.08 -2.05 13.83
N LEU A 68 -12.58 -3.14 13.24
CA LEU A 68 -12.17 -3.58 11.91
C LEU A 68 -12.55 -2.54 10.84
N GLN A 69 -13.75 -1.95 10.92
CA GLN A 69 -14.17 -0.89 10.01
C GLN A 69 -13.30 0.37 10.12
N LEU A 70 -12.87 0.75 11.33
CA LEU A 70 -11.95 1.87 11.52
C LEU A 70 -10.61 1.63 10.81
N PHE A 71 -10.08 0.41 10.88
CA PHE A 71 -8.81 0.05 10.25
C PHE A 71 -8.91 -0.23 8.75
N GLY A 72 -10.09 -0.66 8.25
CA GLY A 72 -10.37 -0.83 6.82
C GLY A 72 -10.16 0.45 6.01
N PHE A 73 -10.29 1.63 6.64
CA PHE A 73 -9.98 2.91 6.01
C PHE A 73 -8.52 2.98 5.50
N LEU A 74 -7.57 2.46 6.27
CA LEU A 74 -6.16 2.41 5.90
C LEU A 74 -5.88 1.41 4.77
N ASN A 75 -6.87 0.57 4.41
CA ASN A 75 -6.84 -0.35 3.29
C ASN A 75 -7.46 0.21 1.99
N PHE A 76 -7.58 1.54 1.90
CA PHE A 76 -8.18 2.27 0.77
C PHE A 76 -9.59 1.80 0.44
N ASP A 77 -10.38 1.41 1.43
CA ASP A 77 -11.78 1.10 1.20
C ASP A 77 -12.59 2.40 1.02
N LEU A 78 -12.80 2.78 -0.25
CA LEU A 78 -13.56 3.96 -0.63
C LEU A 78 -15.05 3.85 -0.28
N ASP A 79 -15.57 2.65 -0.02
CA ASP A 79 -16.96 2.46 0.37
C ASP A 79 -17.22 3.02 1.79
N ILE A 80 -16.19 3.07 2.65
CA ILE A 80 -16.25 3.70 3.97
C ILE A 80 -16.52 5.22 3.87
N ILE A 81 -16.07 5.85 2.79
CA ILE A 81 -16.27 7.29 2.54
C ILE A 81 -17.72 7.57 2.08
N GLN A 82 -18.52 6.52 1.83
CA GLN A 82 -19.89 6.62 1.33
C GLN A 82 -20.00 7.53 0.09
N LEU A 83 -19.00 7.49 -0.81
CA LEU A 83 -19.02 8.27 -2.06
C LEU A 83 -20.24 7.92 -2.93
N GLY A 84 -20.83 6.74 -2.72
CA GLY A 84 -22.09 6.33 -3.34
C GLY A 84 -23.28 7.27 -3.05
N CYS A 85 -23.23 8.02 -1.94
CA CYS A 85 -24.24 9.03 -1.63
C CYS A 85 -24.09 10.31 -2.46
N VAL A 86 -22.90 10.58 -3.01
CA VAL A 86 -22.60 11.78 -3.81
C VAL A 86 -22.66 11.47 -5.30
N ALA A 87 -22.22 10.27 -5.72
CA ALA A 87 -22.28 9.82 -7.10
C ALA A 87 -22.55 8.32 -7.19
N SER A 88 -23.60 7.93 -7.93
CA SER A 88 -23.90 6.54 -8.25
C SER A 88 -22.95 6.01 -9.34
N ALA A 89 -21.72 5.69 -8.95
CA ALA A 89 -20.77 5.04 -9.85
C ALA A 89 -21.00 3.52 -9.91
N PRO A 90 -20.89 2.89 -11.11
CA PRO A 90 -20.87 1.44 -11.26
C PRO A 90 -19.78 0.77 -10.40
N PRO A 91 -19.96 -0.47 -9.93
CA PRO A 91 -18.97 -1.12 -9.04
C PRO A 91 -17.59 -1.29 -9.70
N SER A 92 -17.57 -1.53 -11.02
CA SER A 92 -16.34 -1.59 -11.83
C SER A 92 -15.54 -0.28 -11.78
N ILE A 93 -16.21 0.88 -11.81
CA ILE A 93 -15.56 2.19 -11.67
C ILE A 93 -15.05 2.42 -10.24
N ARG A 94 -15.80 2.00 -9.22
CA ARG A 94 -15.35 2.10 -7.81
C ARG A 94 -14.09 1.27 -7.58
N TYR A 95 -14.04 0.07 -8.15
CA TYR A 95 -12.87 -0.79 -8.12
C TYR A 95 -11.65 -0.12 -8.77
N VAL A 96 -11.80 0.45 -9.97
CA VAL A 96 -10.71 1.18 -10.63
C VAL A 96 -10.28 2.40 -9.83
N ALA A 97 -11.22 3.15 -9.24
CA ALA A 97 -10.92 4.29 -8.38
C ALA A 97 -10.10 3.86 -7.15
N ARG A 98 -10.42 2.71 -6.55
CA ARG A 98 -9.66 2.12 -5.43
C ARG A 98 -8.22 1.81 -5.83
N LEU A 99 -8.00 1.18 -6.98
CA LEU A 99 -6.64 0.91 -7.50
C LEU A 99 -5.89 2.19 -7.93
N ALA A 100 -6.61 3.16 -8.49
CA ALA A 100 -6.06 4.43 -8.91
C ALA A 100 -5.68 5.33 -7.71
N GLY A 101 -6.18 5.06 -6.50
CA GLY A 101 -5.86 5.83 -5.30
C GLY A 101 -4.36 5.98 -5.06
N CYS A 102 -3.57 4.91 -5.27
CA CYS A 102 -2.11 5.00 -5.17
C CYS A 102 -1.50 5.91 -6.25
N LEU A 103 -2.01 5.85 -7.49
CA LEU A 103 -1.56 6.74 -8.56
C LEU A 103 -1.86 8.21 -8.24
N VAL A 104 -3.03 8.49 -7.66
CA VAL A 104 -3.39 9.84 -7.20
C VAL A 104 -2.40 10.34 -6.15
N VAL A 105 -2.03 9.50 -5.17
CA VAL A 105 -1.03 9.85 -4.15
C VAL A 105 0.34 10.10 -4.79
N LEU A 106 0.75 9.30 -5.77
CA LEU A 106 2.03 9.50 -6.48
C LEU A 106 2.03 10.77 -7.35
N VAL A 107 0.93 11.07 -8.04
CA VAL A 107 0.76 12.31 -8.80
C VAL A 107 0.80 13.52 -7.87
N PHE A 108 0.12 13.44 -6.72
CA PHE A 108 0.16 14.49 -5.72
C PHE A 108 1.56 14.71 -5.15
N LEU A 109 2.29 13.62 -4.86
CA LEU A 109 3.68 13.69 -4.43
C LEU A 109 4.58 14.33 -5.50
N TYR A 110 4.36 14.01 -6.78
CA TYR A 110 5.06 14.65 -7.89
C TYR A 110 4.73 16.14 -7.98
N ALA A 111 3.48 16.54 -7.79
CA ALA A 111 3.08 17.94 -7.77
C ALA A 111 3.78 18.71 -6.63
N ILE A 112 3.82 18.14 -5.43
CA ILE A 112 4.58 18.70 -4.29
C ILE A 112 6.06 18.86 -4.65
N HIS A 113 6.64 17.85 -5.29
CA HIS A 113 8.04 17.90 -5.73
C HIS A 113 8.30 19.05 -6.70
N VAL A 114 7.45 19.23 -7.71
CA VAL A 114 7.56 20.33 -8.67
C VAL A 114 7.44 21.68 -7.97
N VAL A 115 6.43 21.87 -7.14
CA VAL A 115 6.21 23.11 -6.38
C VAL A 115 7.43 23.42 -5.51
N TRP A 116 7.92 22.45 -4.75
CA TRP A 116 9.07 22.63 -3.86
C TRP A 116 10.38 22.88 -4.62
N ALA A 117 10.58 22.22 -5.76
CA ALA A 117 11.77 22.42 -6.60
C ALA A 117 11.80 23.80 -7.26
N VAL A 118 10.63 24.31 -7.69
CA VAL A 118 10.48 25.64 -8.29
C VAL A 118 10.62 26.72 -7.23
N LEU A 119 9.87 26.64 -6.13
CA LEU A 119 9.91 27.64 -5.05
C LEU A 119 11.25 27.65 -4.30
N GLY A 120 11.89 26.49 -4.15
CA GLY A 120 13.16 26.35 -3.42
C GLY A 120 14.41 26.63 -4.24
N GLY A 121 14.29 26.96 -5.53
CA GLY A 121 15.43 27.31 -6.41
C GLY A 121 16.44 26.17 -6.68
N LYS A 122 16.16 24.94 -6.24
CA LYS A 122 17.09 23.79 -6.35
C LYS A 122 17.04 23.07 -7.70
N GLY A 123 16.09 23.44 -8.56
CA GLY A 123 15.84 22.79 -9.85
C GLY A 123 15.26 21.37 -9.71
N ILE A 124 14.46 20.94 -10.68
CA ILE A 124 13.73 19.65 -10.62
C ILE A 124 14.70 18.47 -10.50
N ARG A 125 15.81 18.48 -11.25
CA ARG A 125 16.82 17.40 -11.25
C ARG A 125 17.51 17.23 -9.89
N GLY A 126 17.73 18.33 -9.15
CA GLY A 126 18.46 18.33 -7.89
C GLY A 126 17.74 17.64 -6.73
N ALA A 127 16.41 17.48 -6.81
CA ALA A 127 15.58 16.89 -5.75
C ALA A 127 14.94 15.53 -6.16
N THR A 128 15.31 14.97 -7.31
CA THR A 128 14.74 13.71 -7.82
C THR A 128 14.93 12.52 -6.88
N VAL A 129 16.07 12.45 -6.19
CA VAL A 129 16.37 11.43 -5.18
C VAL A 129 15.34 11.46 -4.04
N SER A 130 14.94 12.65 -3.59
CA SER A 130 13.92 12.81 -2.54
C SER A 130 12.54 12.34 -3.02
N LEU A 131 12.19 12.66 -4.28
CA LEU A 131 10.95 12.16 -4.89
C LEU A 131 10.95 10.63 -4.97
N ILE A 132 12.02 10.00 -5.46
CA ILE A 132 12.11 8.53 -5.57
C ILE A 132 12.04 7.87 -4.19
N SER A 133 12.73 8.42 -3.19
CA SER A 133 12.68 7.89 -1.82
C SER A 133 11.29 8.06 -1.18
N ALA A 134 10.62 9.19 -1.40
CA ALA A 134 9.26 9.39 -0.90
C ALA A 134 8.25 8.48 -1.62
N ALA A 135 8.36 8.34 -2.94
CA ALA A 135 7.52 7.46 -3.74
C ALA A 135 7.71 5.98 -3.35
N GLY A 136 8.96 5.53 -3.21
CA GLY A 136 9.28 4.18 -2.73
C GLY A 136 8.77 3.93 -1.31
N SER A 137 8.81 4.96 -0.44
CA SER A 137 8.22 4.89 0.90
C SER A 137 6.69 4.71 0.86
N MET A 138 6.01 5.43 -0.03
CA MET A 138 4.57 5.24 -0.23
C MET A 138 4.26 3.85 -0.74
N VAL A 139 4.95 3.39 -1.78
CA VAL A 139 4.70 2.05 -2.32
C VAL A 139 4.96 0.97 -1.25
N PHE A 140 6.00 1.14 -0.42
CA PHE A 140 6.28 0.23 0.70
C PHE A 140 5.12 0.18 1.71
N LEU A 141 4.51 1.32 2.03
CA LEU A 141 3.36 1.41 2.95
C LEU A 141 2.05 0.90 2.32
N LEU A 142 1.88 1.10 1.02
CA LEU A 142 0.63 0.83 0.31
C LEU A 142 0.61 -0.56 -0.35
N VAL A 143 1.70 -1.33 -0.29
CA VAL A 143 1.79 -2.64 -0.93
C VAL A 143 0.67 -3.58 -0.48
N THR A 144 0.43 -3.72 0.82
CA THR A 144 -0.58 -4.61 1.39
C THR A 144 -1.98 -4.26 0.89
N PRO A 145 -2.48 -3.03 1.07
CA PRO A 145 -3.84 -2.72 0.63
C PRO A 145 -4.01 -2.72 -0.88
N LEU A 146 -2.95 -2.45 -1.65
CA LEU A 146 -3.01 -2.58 -3.11
C LEU A 146 -3.06 -4.03 -3.57
N VAL A 147 -2.36 -4.94 -2.89
CA VAL A 147 -2.49 -6.38 -3.16
C VAL A 147 -3.91 -6.85 -2.84
N VAL A 148 -4.43 -6.51 -1.65
CA VAL A 148 -5.81 -6.84 -1.25
C VAL A 148 -6.82 -6.31 -2.26
N ALA A 149 -6.70 -5.03 -2.65
CA ALA A 149 -7.56 -4.43 -3.66
C ALA A 149 -7.44 -5.14 -5.02
N SER A 150 -6.24 -5.54 -5.43
CA SER A 150 -6.03 -6.24 -6.71
C SER A 150 -6.69 -7.61 -6.76
N ILE A 151 -6.77 -8.32 -5.62
CA ILE A 151 -7.37 -9.65 -5.54
C ILE A 151 -8.88 -9.66 -5.25
N LEU A 152 -9.52 -8.51 -4.98
CA LEU A 152 -10.98 -8.44 -4.74
C LEU A 152 -11.83 -9.24 -5.73
N PRO A 153 -11.56 -9.22 -7.06
CA PRO A 153 -12.38 -9.96 -8.02
C PRO A 153 -12.30 -11.48 -7.84
N LEU A 154 -11.23 -11.99 -7.19
CA LEU A 154 -11.06 -13.41 -6.90
C LEU A 154 -11.89 -13.89 -5.71
N GLN A 155 -12.40 -12.97 -4.89
CA GLN A 155 -13.15 -13.28 -3.67
C GLN A 155 -14.63 -13.52 -4.00
N CYS A 156 -14.96 -14.74 -4.44
CA CYS A 156 -16.30 -15.11 -4.84
C CYS A 156 -17.04 -15.93 -3.78
N VAL A 157 -18.27 -15.54 -3.46
CA VAL A 157 -19.17 -16.26 -2.54
C VAL A 157 -20.34 -16.90 -3.28
N ASP A 158 -20.76 -18.07 -2.78
CA ASP A 158 -21.89 -18.82 -3.31
C ASP A 158 -23.20 -18.31 -2.70
N HIS A 159 -24.22 -18.13 -3.54
CA HIS A 159 -25.56 -17.74 -3.12
C HIS A 159 -26.53 -18.93 -3.17
N PRO A 160 -27.64 -18.89 -2.40
CA PRO A 160 -28.66 -19.94 -2.42
C PRO A 160 -29.30 -20.21 -3.79
N ASN A 161 -29.19 -19.26 -4.73
CA ASN A 161 -29.66 -19.40 -6.11
C ASN A 161 -28.69 -20.18 -7.01
N GLY A 162 -27.59 -20.72 -6.47
CA GLY A 162 -26.57 -21.46 -7.20
C GLY A 162 -25.59 -20.58 -8.01
N LYS A 163 -25.70 -19.25 -7.89
CA LYS A 163 -24.78 -18.30 -8.55
C LYS A 163 -23.68 -17.85 -7.59
N ARG A 164 -22.53 -17.51 -8.15
CA ARG A 164 -21.39 -16.95 -7.40
C ARG A 164 -21.28 -15.45 -7.68
N THR A 165 -21.09 -14.63 -6.66
CA THR A 165 -20.86 -13.17 -6.82
C THR A 165 -19.58 -12.76 -6.15
N VAL A 166 -19.02 -11.62 -6.56
CA VAL A 166 -17.91 -11.00 -5.85
C VAL A 166 -18.38 -10.57 -4.47
N LEU A 167 -17.60 -10.88 -3.42
CA LEU A 167 -17.94 -10.63 -2.02
C LEU A 167 -18.28 -9.15 -1.76
N GLN A 168 -17.39 -8.24 -2.19
CA GLN A 168 -17.57 -6.80 -2.02
C GLN A 168 -18.64 -6.22 -2.96
N TYR A 169 -18.92 -6.86 -4.10
CA TYR A 169 -19.84 -6.36 -5.13
C TYR A 169 -20.87 -7.44 -5.51
N PRO A 170 -21.92 -7.64 -4.69
CA PRO A 170 -22.91 -8.71 -4.91
C PRO A 170 -23.69 -8.58 -6.24
N SER A 171 -23.69 -7.41 -6.87
CA SER A 171 -24.29 -7.21 -8.20
C SER A 171 -23.46 -7.80 -9.34
N ILE A 172 -22.19 -8.13 -9.11
CA ILE A 172 -21.29 -8.69 -10.12
C ILE A 172 -21.20 -10.20 -9.95
N LEU A 173 -21.60 -10.93 -10.99
CA LEU A 173 -21.50 -12.39 -11.06
C LEU A 173 -20.06 -12.82 -11.37
N CYS A 174 -19.56 -13.84 -10.67
CA CYS A 174 -18.25 -14.44 -10.88
C CYS A 174 -18.25 -15.41 -12.07
N THR A 175 -18.53 -14.92 -13.27
CA THR A 175 -18.53 -15.73 -14.52
C THR A 175 -17.18 -15.69 -15.24
N GLY A 176 -16.40 -14.63 -15.03
CA GLY A 176 -15.16 -14.36 -15.76
C GLY A 176 -15.35 -13.47 -16.99
N GLU A 177 -16.59 -13.08 -17.27
CA GLU A 177 -16.96 -12.26 -18.42
C GLU A 177 -17.47 -10.87 -17.99
N GLY A 178 -17.73 -9.99 -18.95
CA GLY A 178 -18.29 -8.66 -18.70
C GLY A 178 -17.48 -7.83 -17.69
N GLU A 179 -18.17 -7.28 -16.69
CA GLU A 179 -17.54 -6.47 -15.62
C GLU A 179 -16.56 -7.27 -14.77
N HIS A 180 -16.88 -8.53 -14.46
CA HIS A 180 -15.99 -9.39 -13.67
C HIS A 180 -14.66 -9.64 -14.40
N GLY A 181 -14.74 -9.98 -15.70
CA GLY A 181 -13.55 -10.16 -16.54
C GLY A 181 -12.71 -8.88 -16.66
N PHE A 182 -13.35 -7.71 -16.71
CA PHE A 182 -12.64 -6.42 -16.69
C PHE A 182 -11.89 -6.20 -15.37
N MET A 183 -12.55 -6.41 -14.23
CA MET A 183 -11.92 -6.27 -12.91
C MET A 183 -10.74 -7.25 -12.74
N MET A 184 -10.91 -8.51 -13.16
CA MET A 184 -9.86 -9.53 -13.14
C MET A 184 -8.61 -9.11 -13.92
N ARG A 185 -8.78 -8.59 -15.14
CA ARG A 185 -7.65 -8.11 -15.96
C ARG A 185 -6.90 -6.96 -15.30
N PHE A 186 -7.64 -5.98 -14.75
CA PHE A 186 -7.03 -4.86 -14.03
C PHE A 186 -6.28 -5.32 -12.77
N GLY A 187 -6.89 -6.21 -11.99
CA GLY A 187 -6.26 -6.80 -10.80
C GLY A 187 -4.95 -7.50 -11.12
N VAL A 188 -4.92 -8.32 -12.18
CA VAL A 188 -3.69 -9.01 -12.62
C VAL A 188 -2.60 -8.03 -13.05
N VAL A 189 -2.95 -6.98 -13.81
CA VAL A 189 -1.98 -5.94 -14.24
C VAL A 189 -1.37 -5.24 -13.04
N TYR A 190 -2.20 -4.80 -12.09
CA TYR A 190 -1.73 -4.14 -10.86
C TYR A 190 -0.89 -5.06 -9.98
N LEU A 191 -1.33 -6.30 -9.77
CA LEU A 191 -0.59 -7.28 -9.00
C LEU A 191 0.78 -7.59 -9.62
N THR A 192 0.83 -7.69 -10.95
CA THR A 192 2.10 -7.88 -11.69
C THR A 192 3.02 -6.67 -11.53
N ALA A 193 2.49 -5.45 -11.63
CA ALA A 193 3.27 -4.24 -11.42
C ALA A 193 3.85 -4.17 -9.99
N LEU A 194 3.06 -4.52 -8.97
CA LEU A 194 3.53 -4.61 -7.58
C LEU A 194 4.60 -5.69 -7.41
N ALA A 195 4.41 -6.87 -8.01
CA ALA A 195 5.39 -7.94 -7.97
C ALA A 195 6.73 -7.52 -8.60
N ILE A 196 6.71 -6.76 -9.70
CA ILE A 196 7.92 -6.20 -10.32
C ILE A 196 8.61 -5.22 -9.37
N VAL A 197 7.87 -4.35 -8.68
CA VAL A 197 8.45 -3.42 -7.69
C VAL A 197 9.10 -4.19 -6.54
N VAL A 198 8.41 -5.19 -5.97
CA VAL A 198 8.97 -6.02 -4.90
C VAL A 198 10.22 -6.76 -5.38
N ALA A 199 10.19 -7.36 -6.57
CA ALA A 199 11.35 -8.02 -7.18
C ALA A 199 12.51 -7.03 -7.38
N SER A 200 12.24 -5.80 -7.79
CA SER A 200 13.28 -4.77 -7.93
C SER A 200 13.94 -4.42 -6.59
N CYS A 201 13.19 -4.38 -5.49
CA CYS A 201 13.70 -4.18 -4.12
C CYS A 201 14.55 -5.38 -3.65
N VAL A 202 14.14 -6.60 -3.97
CA VAL A 202 14.92 -7.82 -3.72
C VAL A 202 16.25 -7.75 -4.47
N CYS A 203 16.22 -7.45 -5.77
CA CYS A 203 17.42 -7.28 -6.57
C CYS A 203 18.32 -6.15 -6.05
N ALA A 204 17.76 -5.02 -5.64
CA ALA A 204 18.51 -3.91 -5.04
C ALA A 204 19.23 -4.33 -3.75
N THR A 205 18.57 -5.12 -2.91
CA THR A 205 19.13 -5.67 -1.67
C THR A 205 20.30 -6.62 -1.93
N HIS A 206 20.21 -7.45 -2.97
CA HIS A 206 21.33 -8.30 -3.38
C HIS A 206 22.51 -7.51 -3.98
N ARG A 207 22.24 -6.38 -4.63
CA ARG A 207 23.28 -5.51 -5.23
C ARG A 207 23.94 -4.59 -4.20
N LEU A 208 23.28 -4.30 -3.07
CA LEU A 208 23.74 -3.35 -2.08
C LEU A 208 25.22 -3.57 -1.63
N PRO A 209 25.67 -4.78 -1.26
CA PRO A 209 27.06 -4.97 -0.82
C PRO A 209 28.09 -4.59 -1.90
N ARG A 210 27.79 -4.92 -3.17
CA ARG A 210 28.67 -4.58 -4.31
C ARG A 210 28.69 -3.07 -4.57
N GLU A 211 27.55 -2.40 -4.45
CA GLU A 211 27.45 -0.95 -4.64
C GLU A 211 28.09 -0.16 -3.49
N MET A 212 28.07 -0.70 -2.26
CA MET A 212 28.80 -0.13 -1.12
C MET A 212 30.31 -0.21 -1.30
N GLN A 213 30.84 -1.34 -1.80
CA GLN A 213 32.26 -1.48 -2.13
C GLN A 213 32.73 -0.51 -3.23
N ARG A 214 31.82 -0.12 -4.13
CA ARG A 214 32.08 0.86 -5.19
C ARG A 214 31.90 2.31 -4.72
N HIS A 215 31.62 2.54 -3.45
CA HIS A 215 31.34 3.86 -2.88
C HIS A 215 30.22 4.62 -3.63
N ASN A 216 29.23 3.90 -4.17
CA ASN A 216 28.13 4.51 -4.93
C ASN A 216 27.07 5.11 -3.99
N ALA A 217 27.34 6.31 -3.47
CA ALA A 217 26.43 7.03 -2.59
C ALA A 217 25.10 7.44 -3.28
N ALA A 218 25.03 7.44 -4.61
CA ALA A 218 23.78 7.71 -5.32
C ALA A 218 22.79 6.54 -5.15
N PHE A 219 23.28 5.30 -5.27
CA PHE A 219 22.46 4.10 -5.08
C PHE A 219 21.84 4.05 -3.67
N ALA A 220 22.68 4.26 -2.64
CA ALA A 220 22.22 4.26 -1.24
C ALA A 220 21.17 5.35 -0.97
N ARG A 221 21.30 6.53 -1.60
CA ARG A 221 20.33 7.61 -1.45
C ARG A 221 19.01 7.34 -2.17
N VAL A 222 19.04 6.71 -3.35
CA VAL A 222 17.81 6.34 -4.10
C VAL A 222 17.01 5.29 -3.33
N PHE A 223 17.68 4.28 -2.79
CA PHE A 223 17.07 3.23 -1.97
C PHE A 223 17.04 3.56 -0.47
N ALA A 224 17.14 4.84 -0.11
CA ALA A 224 17.06 5.28 1.29
C ALA A 224 15.71 4.92 1.93
N PHE A 225 14.64 4.85 1.14
CA PHE A 225 13.35 4.34 1.64
C PHE A 225 13.45 2.88 2.11
N LEU A 226 14.27 2.06 1.46
CA LEU A 226 14.40 0.65 1.80
C LEU A 226 15.39 0.47 2.95
N PHE A 227 16.60 1.02 2.81
CA PHE A 227 17.71 0.75 3.72
C PHE A 227 17.82 1.75 4.87
N GLY A 228 17.33 2.99 4.71
CA GLY A 228 17.45 4.05 5.72
C GLY A 228 16.60 3.83 6.98
N ARG A 229 15.80 2.75 7.02
CA ARG A 229 14.93 2.39 8.16
C ARG A 229 15.54 1.36 9.10
N VAL A 230 16.62 0.72 8.68
CA VAL A 230 17.26 -0.37 9.42
C VAL A 230 18.73 -0.10 9.59
N ARG A 231 19.32 -0.73 10.60
CA ARG A 231 20.78 -0.70 10.73
C ARG A 231 21.42 -1.41 9.54
N PRO A 232 22.60 -0.96 9.06
CA PRO A 232 23.27 -1.55 7.90
C PRO A 232 23.52 -3.06 8.04
N GLU A 233 23.68 -3.59 9.24
CA GLU A 233 23.90 -5.02 9.49
C GLU A 233 22.65 -5.86 9.17
N ALA A 234 21.46 -5.25 9.22
CA ALA A 234 20.17 -5.89 9.00
C ALA A 234 19.51 -5.47 7.66
N TYR A 235 20.30 -5.10 6.65
CA TYR A 235 19.82 -4.58 5.36
C TYR A 235 18.84 -5.51 4.60
N ARG A 236 18.77 -6.80 4.94
CA ARG A 236 17.83 -7.77 4.35
C ARG A 236 16.42 -7.69 4.93
N PHE A 237 16.29 -7.21 6.17
CA PHE A 237 15.03 -7.19 6.90
C PHE A 237 13.89 -6.43 6.19
N PRO A 238 14.12 -5.22 5.61
CA PRO A 238 13.07 -4.49 4.91
C PRO A 238 12.46 -5.24 3.74
N VAL A 239 13.26 -6.03 3.00
CA VAL A 239 12.76 -6.84 1.89
C VAL A 239 11.97 -8.05 2.40
N CYS A 240 12.45 -8.73 3.45
CA CYS A 240 11.68 -9.80 4.08
C CYS A 240 10.31 -9.29 4.55
N TYR A 241 10.29 -8.11 5.17
CA TYR A 241 9.06 -7.45 5.60
C TYR A 241 8.13 -7.09 4.42
N LEU A 242 8.69 -6.57 3.33
CA LEU A 242 7.94 -6.22 2.11
C LEU A 242 7.31 -7.46 1.45
N VAL A 243 8.06 -8.55 1.34
CA VAL A 243 7.56 -9.83 0.81
C VAL A 243 6.47 -10.39 1.72
N ARG A 244 6.70 -10.38 3.05
CA ARG A 244 5.69 -10.75 4.06
C ARG A 244 4.38 -9.98 3.86
N ASN A 245 4.45 -8.66 3.71
CA ASN A 245 3.27 -7.82 3.50
C ASN A 245 2.53 -8.15 2.19
N MET A 246 3.26 -8.46 1.12
CA MET A 246 2.65 -8.90 -0.14
C MET A 246 1.93 -10.25 0.03
N VAL A 247 2.55 -11.22 0.72
CA VAL A 247 1.92 -12.53 0.99
C VAL A 247 0.69 -12.39 1.89
N LEU A 248 0.76 -11.56 2.93
CA LEU A 248 -0.39 -11.27 3.80
C LEU A 248 -1.55 -10.64 3.02
N GLY A 249 -1.26 -9.73 2.08
CA GLY A 249 -2.28 -9.16 1.22
C GLY A 249 -2.94 -10.17 0.27
N LEU A 250 -2.27 -11.29 -0.04
CA LEU A 250 -2.84 -12.38 -0.84
C LEU A 250 -3.70 -13.35 -0.01
N ALA A 251 -3.64 -13.29 1.32
CA ALA A 251 -4.32 -14.26 2.18
C ALA A 251 -5.84 -14.36 1.90
N PRO A 252 -6.60 -13.27 1.70
CA PRO A 252 -8.04 -13.36 1.40
C PRO A 252 -8.39 -14.06 0.08
N ALA A 253 -7.44 -14.24 -0.84
CA ALA A 253 -7.70 -14.97 -2.09
C ALA A 253 -7.72 -16.50 -1.89
N LEU A 254 -7.31 -17.00 -0.72
CA LEU A 254 -7.35 -18.43 -0.42
C LEU A 254 -8.81 -18.89 -0.25
N PRO A 255 -9.22 -19.98 -0.91
CA PRO A 255 -10.61 -20.43 -0.89
C PRO A 255 -11.04 -21.06 0.45
N SER A 256 -10.09 -21.53 1.26
CA SER A 256 -10.37 -22.14 2.56
C SER A 256 -10.16 -21.15 3.70
N THR A 257 -11.12 -21.07 4.61
CA THR A 257 -11.03 -20.27 5.84
C THR A 257 -9.84 -20.69 6.71
N VAL A 258 -9.54 -22.00 6.75
CA VAL A 258 -8.35 -22.53 7.42
C VAL A 258 -7.07 -22.04 6.73
N GLY A 259 -7.04 -22.03 5.40
CA GLY A 259 -5.90 -21.51 4.64
C GLY A 259 -5.67 -20.03 4.89
N GLN A 260 -6.74 -19.23 4.94
CA GLN A 260 -6.68 -17.81 5.32
C GLN A 260 -6.12 -17.65 6.74
N GLY A 261 -6.63 -18.42 7.71
CA GLY A 261 -6.14 -18.37 9.09
C GLY A 261 -4.67 -18.74 9.24
N VAL A 262 -4.23 -19.83 8.58
CA VAL A 262 -2.82 -20.27 8.61
C VAL A 262 -1.90 -19.27 7.91
N ALA A 263 -2.32 -18.70 6.78
CA ALA A 263 -1.52 -17.69 6.07
C ALA A 263 -1.30 -16.44 6.92
N VAL A 264 -2.29 -16.03 7.72
CA VAL A 264 -2.16 -14.85 8.58
C VAL A 264 -1.45 -15.17 9.90
N MET A 265 -1.62 -16.36 10.48
CA MET A 265 -0.97 -16.75 11.73
C MET A 265 0.48 -17.25 11.56
N GLY A 266 0.81 -17.80 10.39
CA GLY A 266 2.11 -18.42 10.10
C GLY A 266 3.21 -17.45 9.67
N ILE A 267 2.92 -16.15 9.59
CA ILE A 267 3.77 -15.11 9.01
C ILE A 267 4.07 -14.01 10.03
#